data_AF-A0A7S2T317-F1
#
_entry.id   AF-A0A7S2T317-F1
#
_cell.length_a   1.000
_cell.length_b   1.000
_cell.length_c   1.000
_cell.angle_alpha   90.00
_cell.angle_beta   90.00
_cell.angle_gamma   90.00
#
_symmetry.space_group_name_H-M   'P 1'
#
loop_
_entity.id
_entity.type
_entity.pdbx_description
1 polymer ?
#
loop_
_entity_poly.entity_id
_entity_poly.type
_entity_poly.pdbx_seq_one_letter_code
_entity_poly.pdbx_strand_id
1 'polypeptide(L)'
;MMKLEECGKDDATPEDVALLDLLLEVSAISMKEQEEGKCNFMSDGLPKLLAANLGRYGDKGTHSKTNVEACCSCIKGILTADDTRPTPLALEAQFGGEFMKALSMDKDGVTSALMSCFEVNMHAKEIEEPARRDVMRSLAIAMRKIALNDEICKKFVEEKPNCIPMLLSVLRSSAGSAAAKSKDVAMSVLMLLKQISACDTVKKKLIESEAIEMAIEIFEGHDKENNLTASSTTVIQSLLYILTNIALRNPDVAEHFADCGGFDFVFEFIAKYLDKPKLMKQCCMLLRNCAVRSAKVKALLLKAGMEKQVRAIQEQHQKICNDVAIAALRDMGVENYN
;
A
#
# COMPACT_ATOMS: atom_id res chain seq x y z
N MET A 1 26.01 -10.14 26.85
CA MET A 1 25.56 -9.30 25.73
C MET A 1 24.79 -8.14 26.33
N MET A 2 25.16 -6.89 26.02
CA MET A 2 24.32 -5.73 26.34
C MET A 2 22.96 -5.93 25.63
N LYS A 3 21.85 -5.71 26.32
CA LYS A 3 20.52 -5.80 25.68
C LYS A 3 20.40 -4.65 24.68
N LEU A 4 19.88 -4.90 23.49
CA LEU A 4 19.70 -3.87 22.44
C LEU A 4 18.84 -2.71 22.94
N GLU A 5 17.93 -2.96 23.88
CA GLU A 5 17.09 -1.95 24.55
C GLU A 5 17.89 -0.89 25.32
N GLU A 6 19.16 -1.13 25.65
CA GLU A 6 20.03 -0.18 26.36
C GLU A 6 20.79 0.76 25.41
N CYS A 7 20.77 0.48 24.09
CA CYS A 7 21.36 1.33 23.07
C CYS A 7 20.40 2.49 22.73
N GLY A 8 20.89 3.73 22.69
CA GLY A 8 20.10 4.90 22.26
C GLY A 8 19.57 5.85 23.35
N LYS A 9 20.27 5.99 24.48
CA LYS A 9 19.95 6.96 25.55
C LYS A 9 19.98 8.43 25.09
N ASP A 10 19.22 9.30 25.74
CA ASP A 10 18.99 10.71 25.35
C ASP A 10 20.25 11.57 25.20
N ASP A 11 21.36 11.17 25.80
CA ASP A 11 22.66 11.86 25.76
C ASP A 11 23.65 11.29 24.72
N ALA A 12 23.18 10.47 23.76
CA ALA A 12 24.03 9.84 22.73
C ALA A 12 24.84 10.87 21.91
N THR A 13 26.15 10.63 21.76
CA THR A 13 27.04 11.45 20.92
C THR A 13 26.83 11.15 19.44
N PRO A 14 27.32 11.98 18.50
CA PRO A 14 27.30 11.67 17.07
C PRO A 14 27.97 10.33 16.73
N GLU A 15 29.05 9.96 17.45
CA GLU A 15 29.70 8.66 17.30
C GLU A 15 28.81 7.49 17.75
N ASP A 16 28.06 7.67 18.84
CA ASP A 16 27.09 6.65 19.31
C ASP A 16 25.98 6.43 18.27
N VAL A 17 25.50 7.51 17.62
CA VAL A 17 24.50 7.42 16.55
C VAL A 17 25.08 6.69 15.33
N ALA A 18 26.30 7.01 14.92
CA ALA A 18 26.94 6.34 13.79
C ALA A 18 27.19 4.84 14.06
N LEU A 19 27.56 4.48 15.29
CA LEU A 19 27.70 3.08 15.71
C LEU A 19 26.36 2.35 15.69
N LEU A 20 25.29 3.03 16.12
CA LEU A 20 23.94 2.49 16.11
C LEU A 20 23.42 2.28 14.68
N ASP A 21 23.68 3.21 13.77
CA ASP A 21 23.36 3.08 12.34
C ASP A 21 24.03 1.83 11.76
N LEU A 22 25.34 1.66 12.01
CA LEU A 22 26.09 0.49 11.55
C LEU A 22 25.53 -0.82 12.15
N LEU A 23 25.16 -0.81 13.44
CA LEU A 23 24.56 -1.96 14.10
C LEU A 23 23.24 -2.35 13.44
N LEU A 24 22.37 -1.39 13.14
CA LEU A 24 21.08 -1.63 12.49
C LEU A 24 21.25 -2.12 11.05
N GLU A 25 22.19 -1.56 10.30
CA GLU A 25 22.52 -2.03 8.94
C GLU A 25 23.01 -3.47 8.93
N VAL A 26 23.98 -3.80 9.80
CA VAL A 26 24.48 -5.18 9.93
C VAL A 26 23.38 -6.12 10.40
N SER A 27 22.53 -5.69 11.32
CA SER A 27 21.38 -6.47 11.79
C SER A 27 20.43 -6.79 10.64
N ALA A 28 20.04 -5.79 9.84
CA ALA A 28 19.16 -5.99 8.70
C ALA A 28 19.74 -6.96 7.65
N ILE A 29 21.05 -6.88 7.39
CA ILE A 29 21.74 -7.80 6.48
C ILE A 29 21.75 -9.22 7.03
N SER A 30 22.02 -9.38 8.33
CA SER A 30 22.13 -10.70 8.99
C SER A 30 20.79 -11.46 9.06
N MET A 31 19.65 -10.78 8.90
CA MET A 31 18.32 -11.38 8.89
C MET A 31 17.99 -12.12 7.60
N LYS A 32 18.67 -11.82 6.49
CA LYS A 32 18.34 -12.38 5.18
C LYS A 32 18.45 -13.91 5.21
N GLU A 33 17.36 -14.59 4.84
CA GLU A 33 17.29 -16.06 4.82
C GLU A 33 17.71 -16.68 6.17
N GLN A 34 17.51 -16.00 7.30
CA GLN A 34 17.84 -16.49 8.65
C GLN A 34 16.66 -16.28 9.61
N GLU A 35 15.68 -17.18 9.58
CA GLU A 35 14.46 -17.03 10.40
C GLU A 35 14.73 -17.10 11.92
N GLU A 36 15.69 -17.94 12.32
CA GLU A 36 16.17 -17.99 13.71
C GLU A 36 16.78 -16.66 14.14
N GLY A 37 17.62 -16.07 13.29
CA GLY A 37 18.23 -14.75 13.53
C GLY A 37 17.18 -13.66 13.74
N LYS A 38 16.15 -13.62 12.90
CA LYS A 38 15.02 -12.67 13.05
C LYS A 38 14.32 -12.83 14.39
N CYS A 39 14.06 -14.07 14.82
CA CYS A 39 13.41 -14.35 16.11
C CYS A 39 14.29 -13.99 17.32
N ASN A 40 15.61 -14.16 17.20
CA ASN A 40 16.56 -13.75 18.23
C ASN A 40 16.56 -12.22 18.38
N PHE A 41 16.61 -11.47 17.27
CA PHE A 41 16.49 -10.00 17.33
C PHE A 41 15.16 -9.53 17.94
N MET A 42 14.06 -10.22 17.65
CA MET A 42 12.77 -9.95 18.29
C MET A 42 12.83 -10.16 19.81
N SER A 43 13.48 -11.24 20.27
CA SER A 43 13.65 -11.55 21.70
C SER A 43 14.58 -10.58 22.41
N ASP A 44 15.60 -10.08 21.71
CA ASP A 44 16.63 -9.18 22.25
C ASP A 44 16.16 -7.71 22.35
N GLY A 45 14.91 -7.43 21.98
CA GLY A 45 14.28 -6.12 22.12
C GLY A 45 14.51 -5.16 20.96
N LEU A 46 14.92 -5.68 19.78
CA LEU A 46 15.08 -4.86 18.58
C LEU A 46 13.82 -4.05 18.23
N PRO A 47 12.57 -4.57 18.31
CA PRO A 47 11.38 -3.77 18.00
C PRO A 47 11.24 -2.48 18.82
N LYS A 48 11.51 -2.53 20.13
CA LYS A 48 11.48 -1.34 20.98
C LYS A 48 12.59 -0.35 20.62
N LEU A 49 13.78 -0.85 20.32
CA LEU A 49 14.89 -0.03 19.83
C LEU A 49 14.50 0.68 18.52
N LEU A 50 13.88 -0.03 17.58
CA LEU A 50 13.41 0.53 16.31
C LEU A 50 12.35 1.62 16.55
N ALA A 51 11.36 1.38 17.41
CA ALA A 51 10.34 2.37 17.73
C ALA A 51 10.93 3.65 18.36
N ALA A 52 11.87 3.49 19.30
CA ALA A 52 12.55 4.61 19.95
C ALA A 52 13.40 5.43 18.95
N ASN A 53 14.14 4.76 18.05
CA ASN A 53 14.98 5.43 17.06
C ASN A 53 14.15 6.19 16.01
N LEU A 54 13.09 5.58 15.49
CA LEU A 54 12.15 6.25 14.58
C LEU A 54 11.53 7.48 15.23
N GLY A 55 11.16 7.40 16.51
CA GLY A 55 10.63 8.55 17.26
C GLY A 55 11.66 9.66 17.50
N ARG A 56 12.92 9.30 17.76
CA ARG A 56 13.97 10.25 18.13
C ARG A 56 14.63 10.96 16.95
N TYR A 57 14.83 10.24 15.86
CA TYR A 57 15.58 10.73 14.69
C TYR A 57 14.69 11.05 13.49
N GLY A 58 13.38 10.75 13.56
CA GLY A 58 12.45 10.98 12.46
C GLY A 58 12.45 12.42 11.90
N ASP A 59 12.70 13.43 12.73
CA ASP A 59 12.62 14.86 12.35
C ASP A 59 13.98 15.60 12.33
N LYS A 60 15.12 14.90 12.55
CA LYS A 60 16.42 15.55 12.83
C LYS A 60 17.39 15.64 11.63
N GLY A 61 16.94 16.14 10.47
CA GLY A 61 17.84 16.49 9.37
C GLY A 61 18.68 15.32 8.82
N THR A 62 19.97 15.53 8.48
CA THR A 62 20.80 14.54 7.75
C THR A 62 21.07 13.21 8.48
N HIS A 63 21.11 13.20 9.83
CA HIS A 63 21.22 11.96 10.62
C HIS A 63 19.91 11.14 10.61
N SER A 64 18.79 11.74 10.17
CA SER A 64 17.51 11.05 10.00
C SER A 64 17.57 9.99 8.89
N LYS A 65 18.33 10.24 7.80
CA LYS A 65 18.27 9.35 6.63
C LYS A 65 18.77 7.94 6.93
N THR A 66 20.06 7.80 7.26
CA THR A 66 20.69 6.48 7.44
C THR A 66 20.00 5.69 8.54
N ASN A 67 19.74 6.35 9.68
CA ASN A 67 19.09 5.72 10.82
C ASN A 67 17.67 5.23 10.49
N VAL A 68 16.83 6.08 9.88
CA VAL A 68 15.44 5.71 9.54
C VAL A 68 15.43 4.62 8.46
N GLU A 69 16.32 4.68 7.47
CA GLU A 69 16.45 3.66 6.43
C GLU A 69 16.92 2.32 7.00
N ALA A 70 17.87 2.32 7.94
CA ALA A 70 18.34 1.14 8.65
C ALA A 70 17.24 0.54 9.52
N CYS A 71 16.47 1.37 10.23
CA CYS A 71 15.28 0.93 10.97
C CYS A 71 14.25 0.27 10.05
N CYS A 72 13.91 0.94 8.95
CA CYS A 72 12.97 0.40 7.95
C CYS A 72 13.48 -0.92 7.36
N SER A 73 14.79 -1.05 7.15
CA SER A 73 15.41 -2.27 6.63
C SER A 73 15.33 -3.43 7.62
N CYS A 74 15.53 -3.19 8.92
CA CYS A 74 15.30 -4.18 9.96
C CYS A 74 13.85 -4.65 9.99
N ILE A 75 12.89 -3.72 9.95
CA ILE A 75 11.44 -4.03 9.94
C ILE A 75 11.11 -4.92 8.74
N LYS A 76 11.60 -4.56 7.55
CA LYS A 76 11.43 -5.37 6.35
C LYS A 76 12.08 -6.74 6.47
N GLY A 77 13.28 -6.83 7.05
CA GLY A 77 14.02 -8.07 7.22
C GLY A 77 13.28 -9.06 8.12
N ILE A 78 12.77 -8.58 9.26
CA ILE A 78 11.95 -9.37 10.19
C ILE A 78 10.65 -9.85 9.51
N LEU A 79 10.01 -9.00 8.71
CA LEU A 79 8.70 -9.25 8.11
C LEU A 79 8.78 -9.76 6.66
N THR A 80 9.84 -10.49 6.33
CA THR A 80 9.98 -11.15 5.03
C THR A 80 10.22 -12.64 5.24
N ALA A 81 9.31 -13.49 4.74
CA ALA A 81 9.55 -14.92 4.63
C ALA A 81 10.40 -15.22 3.39
N ASP A 82 11.72 -15.18 3.58
CA ASP A 82 12.72 -15.57 2.58
C ASP A 82 13.51 -16.83 2.97
N ASP A 83 13.32 -17.36 4.19
CA ASP A 83 13.93 -18.60 4.63
C ASP A 83 12.97 -19.78 4.42
N THR A 84 13.37 -20.75 3.60
CA THR A 84 12.55 -21.95 3.32
C THR A 84 12.82 -23.10 4.29
N ARG A 85 13.79 -22.92 5.20
CA ARG A 85 14.13 -23.94 6.19
C ARG A 85 13.08 -23.96 7.30
N PRO A 86 12.82 -25.12 7.93
CA PRO A 86 11.93 -25.20 9.07
C PRO A 86 12.42 -24.29 10.21
N THR A 87 11.51 -23.45 10.73
CA THR A 87 11.79 -22.66 11.93
C THR A 87 11.84 -23.60 13.14
N PRO A 88 12.79 -23.44 14.07
CA PRO A 88 12.78 -24.20 15.32
C PRO A 88 11.44 -24.06 16.05
N LEU A 89 10.86 -25.18 16.50
CA LEU A 89 9.51 -25.24 17.09
C LEU A 89 9.29 -24.23 18.23
N ALA A 90 10.32 -24.00 19.06
CA ALA A 90 10.25 -23.04 20.15
C ALA A 90 10.06 -21.59 19.65
N LEU A 91 10.77 -21.21 18.59
CA LEU A 91 10.69 -19.88 17.99
C LEU A 91 9.40 -19.71 17.18
N GLU A 92 8.95 -20.76 16.49
CA GLU A 92 7.65 -20.77 15.83
C GLU A 92 6.51 -20.62 16.83
N ALA A 93 6.57 -21.31 17.97
CA ALA A 93 5.58 -21.17 19.03
C ALA A 93 5.58 -19.76 19.67
N GLN A 94 6.75 -19.12 19.75
CA GLN A 94 6.90 -17.80 20.38
C GLN A 94 6.52 -16.65 19.45
N PHE A 95 7.00 -16.64 18.21
CA PHE A 95 6.86 -15.51 17.29
C PHE A 95 5.99 -15.79 16.06
N GLY A 96 5.67 -17.06 15.77
CA GLY A 96 4.89 -17.46 14.61
C GLY A 96 5.44 -16.95 13.28
N GLY A 97 4.56 -16.87 12.26
CA GLY A 97 4.87 -16.26 10.97
C GLY A 97 4.88 -14.73 11.02
N GLU A 98 5.02 -14.10 9.85
CA GLU A 98 5.18 -12.64 9.71
C GLU A 98 4.01 -11.87 10.32
N PHE A 99 2.80 -12.44 10.28
CA PHE A 99 1.61 -11.88 10.91
C PHE A 99 1.77 -11.68 12.43
N MET A 100 2.28 -12.71 13.12
CA MET A 100 2.46 -12.68 14.57
C MET A 100 3.65 -11.78 14.96
N LYS A 101 4.72 -11.79 14.16
CA LYS A 101 5.84 -10.86 14.30
C LYS A 101 5.38 -9.41 14.17
N ALA A 102 4.56 -9.08 13.15
CA ALA A 102 4.03 -7.73 12.96
C ALA A 102 3.19 -7.27 14.16
N LEU A 103 2.35 -8.14 14.73
CA LEU A 103 1.59 -7.84 15.96
C LEU A 103 2.49 -7.61 17.17
N SER A 104 3.58 -8.37 17.31
CA SER A 104 4.56 -8.14 18.38
C SER A 104 5.26 -6.79 18.21
N MET A 105 5.70 -6.46 16.99
CA MET A 105 6.32 -5.17 16.69
C MET A 105 5.37 -4.00 16.92
N ASP A 106 4.09 -4.17 16.57
CA ASP A 106 3.04 -3.19 16.83
C ASP A 106 2.85 -2.93 18.34
N LYS A 107 2.86 -3.98 19.16
CA LYS A 107 2.80 -3.85 20.63
C LYS A 107 3.99 -3.07 21.21
N ASP A 108 5.15 -3.19 20.57
CA ASP A 108 6.36 -2.44 20.93
C ASP A 108 6.38 -1.00 20.35
N GLY A 109 5.28 -0.56 19.70
CA GLY A 109 5.09 0.82 19.24
C GLY A 109 5.68 1.13 17.86
N VAL A 110 6.14 0.12 17.12
CA VAL A 110 6.79 0.32 15.81
C VAL A 110 5.85 0.97 14.79
N THR A 111 4.58 0.55 14.74
CA THR A 111 3.58 1.09 13.79
C THR A 111 3.37 2.59 14.00
N SER A 112 3.13 3.01 15.24
CA SER A 112 2.88 4.42 15.59
C SER A 112 4.12 5.28 15.35
N ALA A 113 5.31 4.74 15.61
CA ALA A 113 6.59 5.39 15.32
C ALA A 113 6.82 5.57 13.80
N LEU A 114 6.56 4.55 12.98
CA LEU A 114 6.62 4.63 11.53
C LEU A 114 5.69 5.71 10.97
N MET A 115 4.43 5.75 11.42
CA MET A 115 3.46 6.74 10.95
C MET A 115 3.85 8.16 11.36
N SER A 116 4.32 8.34 12.60
CA SER A 116 4.80 9.65 13.06
C SER A 116 6.04 10.10 12.31
N CYS A 117 6.98 9.18 12.05
CA CYS A 117 8.16 9.45 11.25
C CYS A 117 7.81 9.81 9.79
N PHE A 118 6.80 9.15 9.20
CA PHE A 118 6.31 9.49 7.87
C PHE A 118 5.67 10.89 7.85
N GLU A 119 4.90 11.23 8.88
CA GLU A 119 4.25 12.53 9.03
C GLU A 119 5.25 13.69 9.11
N VAL A 120 6.28 13.58 9.95
CA VAL A 120 7.31 14.64 10.06
C VAL A 120 8.20 14.76 8.82
N ASN A 121 8.34 13.69 8.03
CA ASN A 121 9.08 13.76 6.77
C ASN A 121 8.21 14.21 5.59
N MET A 122 6.88 14.23 5.75
CA MET A 122 5.98 14.71 4.71
C MET A 122 5.83 16.24 4.77
N HIS A 123 6.68 16.92 4.01
CA HIS A 123 6.47 18.32 3.64
C HIS A 123 6.38 18.44 2.12
N ALA A 124 5.24 18.91 1.62
CA ALA A 124 4.92 18.92 0.18
C ALA A 124 5.93 19.69 -0.70
N LYS A 125 6.66 20.66 -0.13
CA LYS A 125 7.72 21.41 -0.83
C LYS A 125 9.06 20.65 -0.93
N GLU A 126 9.21 19.54 -0.22
CA GLU A 126 10.50 18.89 0.04
C GLU A 126 10.57 17.43 -0.47
N ILE A 127 9.49 16.91 -1.08
CA ILE A 127 9.53 15.61 -1.82
C ILE A 127 10.45 15.71 -3.06
N GLU A 128 10.85 16.91 -3.46
CA GLU A 128 11.86 17.11 -4.51
C GLU A 128 13.30 16.91 -4.03
N GLU A 129 13.55 16.83 -2.71
CA GLU A 129 14.87 16.52 -2.19
C GLU A 129 15.17 15.01 -2.25
N PRO A 130 16.28 14.57 -2.89
CA PRO A 130 16.60 13.14 -3.01
C PRO A 130 16.68 12.40 -1.67
N ALA A 131 17.29 13.00 -0.64
CA ALA A 131 17.42 12.37 0.67
C ALA A 131 16.05 12.11 1.32
N ARG A 132 15.16 13.10 1.29
CA ARG A 132 13.79 12.98 1.81
C ARG A 132 12.99 11.93 1.06
N ARG A 133 13.15 11.83 -0.27
CA ARG A 133 12.49 10.79 -1.07
C ARG A 133 12.87 9.39 -0.64
N ASP A 134 14.15 9.11 -0.46
CA ASP A 134 14.59 7.77 -0.10
C ASP A 134 14.08 7.38 1.30
N VAL A 135 14.04 8.31 2.26
CA VAL A 135 13.44 8.11 3.58
C VAL A 135 11.94 7.82 3.47
N MET A 136 11.19 8.65 2.74
CA MET A 136 9.75 8.47 2.54
C MET A 136 9.43 7.14 1.85
N ARG A 137 10.25 6.74 0.87
CA ARG A 137 10.15 5.44 0.21
C ARG A 137 10.37 4.31 1.21
N SER A 138 11.42 4.38 2.02
CA SER A 138 11.75 3.35 3.00
C SER A 138 10.67 3.19 4.07
N LEU A 139 10.14 4.32 4.57
CA LEU A 139 9.01 4.36 5.51
C LEU A 139 7.76 3.74 4.89
N ALA A 140 7.36 4.13 3.67
CA ALA A 140 6.18 3.57 3.02
C ALA A 140 6.30 2.05 2.81
N ILE A 141 7.50 1.54 2.49
CA ILE A 141 7.75 0.10 2.36
C ILE A 141 7.65 -0.61 3.72
N ALA A 142 8.24 -0.05 4.78
CA ALA A 142 8.17 -0.62 6.13
C ALA A 142 6.73 -0.60 6.69
N MET A 143 6.00 0.50 6.50
CA MET A 143 4.58 0.63 6.83
C MET A 143 3.74 -0.42 6.09
N ARG A 144 4.02 -0.66 4.80
CA ARG A 144 3.34 -1.71 4.04
C ARG A 144 3.64 -3.10 4.63
N LYS A 145 4.89 -3.33 5.03
CA LYS A 145 5.33 -4.62 5.57
C LYS A 145 4.75 -4.95 6.94
N ILE A 146 4.50 -3.94 7.78
CA ILE A 146 3.87 -4.15 9.09
C ILE A 146 2.34 -4.25 9.01
N ALA A 147 1.71 -3.66 7.99
CA ALA A 147 0.27 -3.69 7.77
C ALA A 147 -0.27 -5.05 7.25
N LEU A 148 -0.02 -6.12 8.00
CA LEU A 148 -0.43 -7.50 7.67
C LEU A 148 -1.75 -7.92 8.33
N ASN A 149 -2.29 -7.10 9.23
CA ASN A 149 -3.49 -7.39 10.01
C ASN A 149 -4.44 -6.18 9.99
N ASP A 150 -5.75 -6.43 9.94
CA ASP A 150 -6.80 -5.42 10.04
C ASP A 150 -6.67 -4.53 11.28
N GLU A 151 -6.25 -5.06 12.44
CA GLU A 151 -6.02 -4.27 13.66
C GLU A 151 -4.89 -3.25 13.47
N ILE A 152 -3.81 -3.63 12.79
CA ILE A 152 -2.72 -2.71 12.46
C ILE A 152 -3.20 -1.70 11.40
N CYS A 153 -3.93 -2.16 10.38
CA CYS A 153 -4.47 -1.30 9.33
C CYS A 153 -5.43 -0.22 9.89
N LYS A 154 -6.26 -0.54 10.89
CA LYS A 154 -7.16 0.42 11.55
C LYS A 154 -6.41 1.59 12.19
N LYS A 155 -5.21 1.35 12.75
CA LYS A 155 -4.39 2.40 13.37
C LYS A 155 -4.00 3.54 12.43
N PHE A 156 -3.90 3.26 11.13
CA PHE A 156 -3.68 4.28 10.09
C PHE A 156 -4.80 5.31 10.00
N VAL A 157 -5.95 5.04 10.63
CA VAL A 157 -7.07 5.97 10.74
C VAL A 157 -7.28 6.39 12.20
N GLU A 158 -7.26 5.43 13.13
CA GLU A 158 -7.64 5.65 14.53
C GLU A 158 -6.57 6.37 15.34
N GLU A 159 -5.28 6.02 15.17
CA GLU A 159 -4.19 6.69 15.89
C GLU A 159 -3.70 7.95 15.15
N LYS A 160 -3.77 7.93 13.81
CA LYS A 160 -3.26 9.00 12.94
C LYS A 160 -4.29 9.39 11.87
N PRO A 161 -5.31 10.19 12.19
CA PRO A 161 -6.40 10.52 11.25
C PRO A 161 -5.96 11.18 9.93
N ASN A 162 -4.81 11.87 9.94
CA ASN A 162 -4.24 12.55 8.77
C ASN A 162 -3.41 11.62 7.87
N CYS A 163 -3.11 10.38 8.28
CA CYS A 163 -2.22 9.49 7.54
C CYS A 163 -2.77 9.17 6.14
N ILE A 164 -4.07 8.85 6.01
CA ILE A 164 -4.68 8.58 4.71
C ILE A 164 -4.68 9.81 3.78
N PRO A 165 -5.19 11.00 4.18
CA PRO A 165 -5.08 12.21 3.37
C PRO A 165 -3.64 12.53 2.92
N MET A 166 -2.67 12.33 3.80
CA MET A 166 -1.24 12.50 3.56
C MET A 166 -0.70 11.56 2.48
N LEU A 167 -1.02 10.27 2.55
CA LEU A 167 -0.65 9.30 1.51
C LEU A 167 -1.27 9.67 0.15
N LEU A 168 -2.53 10.11 0.12
CA LEU A 168 -3.19 10.55 -1.11
C LEU A 168 -2.55 11.83 -1.67
N SER A 169 -2.16 12.77 -0.82
CA SER A 169 -1.43 13.98 -1.23
C SER A 169 -0.10 13.64 -1.91
N VAL A 170 0.66 12.68 -1.37
CA VAL A 170 1.91 12.22 -2.01
C VAL A 170 1.65 11.66 -3.40
N LEU A 171 0.57 10.89 -3.59
CA LEU A 171 0.19 10.37 -4.90
C LEU A 171 -0.19 11.48 -5.87
N ARG A 172 -1.03 12.45 -5.47
CA ARG A 172 -1.41 13.58 -6.33
C ARG A 172 -0.17 14.35 -6.82
N SER A 173 0.80 14.59 -5.94
CA SER A 173 2.02 15.32 -6.29
C SER A 173 3.03 14.49 -7.10
N SER A 174 3.04 13.16 -6.97
CA SER A 174 4.14 12.31 -7.46
C SER A 174 3.76 11.26 -8.50
N ALA A 175 2.47 10.97 -8.68
CA ALA A 175 1.96 9.99 -9.64
C ALA A 175 1.13 10.61 -10.78
N GLY A 176 0.83 11.92 -10.77
CA GLY A 176 0.02 12.55 -11.82
C GLY A 176 0.67 12.65 -13.21
N SER A 177 1.92 12.21 -13.38
CA SER A 177 2.58 12.19 -14.69
C SER A 177 3.64 11.08 -14.80
N ALA A 178 3.72 10.48 -15.99
CA ALA A 178 4.80 9.59 -16.37
C ALA A 178 6.19 10.26 -16.42
N ALA A 179 6.33 11.58 -16.22
CA ALA A 179 7.61 12.28 -16.12
C ALA A 179 8.01 12.66 -14.69
N ALA A 180 7.22 12.29 -13.67
CA ALA A 180 7.49 12.67 -12.29
C ALA A 180 8.86 12.17 -11.79
N LYS A 181 9.60 13.01 -11.07
CA LYS A 181 10.92 12.68 -10.49
C LYS A 181 10.81 11.80 -9.23
N SER A 182 9.62 11.68 -8.64
CA SER A 182 9.32 11.01 -7.36
C SER A 182 8.49 9.72 -7.52
N LYS A 183 8.61 9.04 -8.67
CA LYS A 183 7.83 7.82 -8.99
C LYS A 183 8.04 6.69 -8.00
N ASP A 184 9.24 6.53 -7.48
CA ASP A 184 9.61 5.46 -6.55
C ASP A 184 8.89 5.62 -5.19
N VAL A 185 8.80 6.86 -4.69
CA VAL A 185 7.99 7.20 -3.52
C VAL A 185 6.51 6.95 -3.82
N ALA A 186 6.02 7.44 -4.96
CA ALA A 186 4.62 7.27 -5.36
C ALA A 186 4.23 5.79 -5.44
N MET A 187 5.07 4.95 -6.06
CA MET A 187 4.86 3.51 -6.13
C MET A 187 4.84 2.86 -4.76
N SER A 188 5.72 3.27 -3.85
CA SER A 188 5.78 2.70 -2.50
C SER A 188 4.54 3.06 -1.68
N VAL A 189 4.10 4.32 -1.75
CA VAL A 189 2.85 4.80 -1.14
C VAL A 189 1.63 4.10 -1.75
N LEU A 190 1.59 3.95 -3.07
CA LEU A 190 0.50 3.26 -3.75
C LEU A 190 0.39 1.80 -3.33
N MET A 191 1.53 1.11 -3.18
CA MET A 191 1.56 -0.28 -2.70
C MET A 191 1.18 -0.40 -1.22
N LEU A 192 1.47 0.62 -0.41
CA LEU A 192 0.97 0.71 0.97
C LEU A 192 -0.55 0.88 0.98
N LEU A 193 -1.09 1.86 0.26
CA LEU A 193 -2.54 2.08 0.17
C LEU A 193 -3.26 0.84 -0.34
N LYS A 194 -2.68 0.16 -1.33
CA LYS A 194 -3.16 -1.13 -1.82
C LYS A 194 -3.28 -2.16 -0.70
N GLN A 195 -2.24 -2.30 0.15
CA GLN A 195 -2.22 -3.22 1.28
C GLN A 195 -3.32 -2.91 2.30
N ILE A 196 -3.47 -1.64 2.69
CA ILE A 196 -4.40 -1.25 3.76
C ILE A 196 -5.85 -1.08 3.29
N SER A 197 -6.09 -0.92 1.97
CA SER A 197 -7.43 -0.72 1.39
C SER A 197 -8.40 -1.89 1.60
N ALA A 198 -7.92 -3.07 2.01
CA ALA A 198 -8.79 -4.20 2.33
C ALA A 198 -9.52 -4.02 3.67
N CYS A 199 -9.00 -3.19 4.58
CA CYS A 199 -9.57 -2.92 5.91
C CYS A 199 -10.76 -1.96 5.81
N ASP A 200 -11.90 -2.32 6.41
CA ASP A 200 -13.15 -1.54 6.30
C ASP A 200 -13.07 -0.13 6.90
N THR A 201 -12.33 0.06 8.02
CA THR A 201 -12.08 1.39 8.59
C THR A 201 -11.28 2.27 7.62
N VAL A 202 -10.28 1.69 6.96
CA VAL A 202 -9.46 2.40 5.97
C VAL A 202 -10.28 2.74 4.73
N LYS A 203 -11.16 1.85 4.26
CA LYS A 203 -12.05 2.12 3.11
C LYS A 203 -12.89 3.37 3.35
N LYS A 204 -13.54 3.46 4.51
CA LYS A 204 -14.33 4.64 4.91
C LYS A 204 -13.49 5.90 4.81
N LYS A 205 -12.29 5.89 5.40
CA LYS A 205 -11.42 7.05 5.39
C LYS A 205 -10.92 7.42 3.99
N LEU A 206 -10.67 6.45 3.11
CA LEU A 206 -10.29 6.69 1.72
C LEU A 206 -11.38 7.45 0.96
N ILE A 207 -12.65 7.07 1.16
CA ILE A 207 -13.80 7.74 0.52
C ILE A 207 -13.93 9.17 1.04
N GLU A 208 -13.88 9.36 2.36
CA GLU A 208 -13.89 10.68 3.01
C GLU A 208 -12.73 11.59 2.57
N SER A 209 -11.64 11.00 2.06
CA SER A 209 -10.44 11.72 1.63
C SER A 209 -10.34 11.83 0.11
N GLU A 210 -11.46 11.63 -0.61
CA GLU A 210 -11.57 11.79 -2.07
C GLU A 210 -10.63 10.88 -2.88
N ALA A 211 -10.45 9.63 -2.43
CA ALA A 211 -9.58 8.68 -3.12
C ALA A 211 -10.09 8.26 -4.51
N ILE A 212 -11.39 8.38 -4.77
CA ILE A 212 -12.00 8.05 -6.07
C ILE A 212 -11.63 9.11 -7.10
N GLU A 213 -11.85 10.36 -6.75
CA GLU A 213 -11.56 11.55 -7.54
C GLU A 213 -10.06 11.60 -7.85
N MET A 214 -9.22 11.41 -6.83
CA MET A 214 -7.77 11.30 -7.00
C MET A 214 -7.37 10.21 -8.01
N ALA A 215 -8.01 9.03 -7.96
CA ALA A 215 -7.69 7.94 -8.87
C ALA A 215 -8.03 8.28 -10.33
N ILE A 216 -9.16 8.94 -10.56
CA ILE A 216 -9.58 9.42 -11.89
C ILE A 216 -8.60 10.51 -12.39
N GLU A 217 -8.24 11.48 -11.55
CA GLU A 217 -7.26 12.53 -11.88
C GLU A 217 -5.90 11.95 -12.30
N ILE A 218 -5.36 11.01 -11.53
CA ILE A 218 -4.07 10.36 -11.85
C ILE A 218 -4.19 9.56 -13.14
N PHE A 219 -5.32 8.89 -13.34
CA PHE A 219 -5.56 8.15 -14.56
C PHE A 219 -5.48 9.07 -15.79
N GLU A 220 -6.27 10.15 -15.80
CA GLU A 220 -6.31 11.11 -16.89
C GLU A 220 -4.93 11.73 -17.15
N GLY A 221 -4.15 11.95 -16.09
CA GLY A 221 -2.75 12.39 -16.18
C GLY A 221 -1.85 11.44 -16.95
N HIS A 222 -2.07 10.13 -16.85
CA HIS A 222 -1.34 9.09 -17.58
C HIS A 222 -1.89 8.80 -18.99
N ASP A 223 -3.09 9.27 -19.30
CA ASP A 223 -3.84 8.92 -20.52
C ASP A 223 -3.56 9.83 -21.73
N LYS A 224 -2.86 10.96 -21.51
CA LYS A 224 -2.69 12.08 -22.46
C LYS A 224 -2.05 11.75 -23.81
N GLU A 225 -1.42 10.58 -23.97
CA GLU A 225 -0.71 10.20 -25.21
C GLU A 225 -1.26 8.93 -25.88
N ASN A 226 -2.40 8.40 -25.40
CA ASN A 226 -2.97 7.13 -25.88
C ASN A 226 -2.00 5.93 -25.80
N ASN A 227 -0.93 6.02 -25.01
CA ASN A 227 0.08 4.98 -24.90
C ASN A 227 0.50 4.79 -23.44
N LEU A 228 -0.06 3.77 -22.78
CA LEU A 228 0.34 3.45 -21.41
C LEU A 228 1.70 2.79 -21.41
N THR A 229 2.68 3.47 -20.82
CA THR A 229 3.97 2.88 -20.48
C THR A 229 3.77 1.72 -19.48
N ALA A 230 4.78 0.84 -19.35
CA ALA A 230 4.77 -0.21 -18.34
C ALA A 230 4.64 0.33 -16.90
N SER A 231 5.24 1.49 -16.62
CA SER A 231 5.12 2.18 -15.33
C SER A 231 3.71 2.71 -15.11
N SER A 232 3.12 3.41 -16.10
CA SER A 232 1.73 3.89 -16.03
C SER A 232 0.75 2.73 -15.81
N THR A 233 0.95 1.62 -16.52
CA THR A 233 0.13 0.40 -16.38
C THR A 233 0.14 -0.12 -14.95
N THR A 234 1.30 -0.12 -14.28
CA THR A 234 1.43 -0.61 -12.90
C THR A 234 0.72 0.30 -11.89
N VAL A 235 0.82 1.62 -12.09
CA VAL A 235 0.11 2.63 -11.28
C VAL A 235 -1.40 2.43 -11.41
N ILE A 236 -1.91 2.45 -12.64
CA ILE A 236 -3.34 2.29 -12.95
C ILE A 236 -3.86 0.96 -12.40
N GLN A 237 -3.14 -0.14 -12.60
CA GLN A 237 -3.54 -1.45 -12.08
C GLN A 237 -3.70 -1.43 -10.55
N SER A 238 -2.83 -0.71 -9.85
CA SER A 238 -2.88 -0.62 -8.38
C SER A 238 -4.00 0.29 -7.90
N LEU A 239 -4.27 1.39 -8.62
CA LEU A 239 -5.44 2.25 -8.37
C LEU A 239 -6.75 1.48 -8.58
N LEU A 240 -6.90 0.76 -9.70
CA LEU A 240 -8.07 -0.10 -9.94
C LEU A 240 -8.26 -1.14 -8.83
N TYR A 241 -7.17 -1.69 -8.29
CA TYR A 241 -7.25 -2.61 -7.16
C TYR A 241 -7.76 -1.93 -5.88
N ILE A 242 -7.26 -0.73 -5.58
CA ILE A 242 -7.76 0.07 -4.43
C ILE A 242 -9.25 0.36 -4.61
N LEU A 243 -9.66 0.83 -5.79
CA LEU A 243 -11.07 1.07 -6.14
C LEU A 243 -11.93 -0.19 -5.98
N THR A 244 -11.43 -1.33 -6.45
CA THR A 244 -12.09 -2.63 -6.30
C THR A 244 -12.30 -2.99 -4.83
N ASN A 245 -11.29 -2.76 -3.99
CA ASN A 245 -11.37 -3.05 -2.55
C ASN A 245 -12.33 -2.12 -1.81
N ILE A 246 -12.32 -0.82 -2.11
CA ILE A 246 -13.25 0.14 -1.46
C ILE A 246 -14.71 -0.11 -1.86
N ALA A 247 -14.96 -0.55 -3.11
CA ALA A 247 -16.30 -0.89 -3.59
C ALA A 247 -16.83 -2.24 -3.03
N LEU A 248 -15.93 -3.11 -2.55
CA LEU A 248 -16.31 -4.43 -2.06
C LEU A 248 -17.21 -4.31 -0.84
N ARG A 249 -18.45 -4.81 -0.96
CA ARG A 249 -19.49 -4.81 0.09
C ARG A 249 -19.95 -3.40 0.51
N ASN A 250 -19.69 -2.38 -0.30
CA ASN A 250 -19.97 -0.99 0.04
C ASN A 250 -20.78 -0.29 -1.09
N PRO A 251 -22.12 -0.40 -1.10
CA PRO A 251 -22.95 0.11 -2.19
C PRO A 251 -22.90 1.63 -2.34
N ASP A 252 -22.73 2.38 -1.25
CA ASP A 252 -22.63 3.85 -1.27
C ASP A 252 -21.41 4.32 -2.07
N VAL A 253 -20.31 3.55 -2.01
CA VAL A 253 -19.10 3.80 -2.80
C VAL A 253 -19.35 3.62 -4.28
N ALA A 254 -20.14 2.62 -4.66
CA ALA A 254 -20.47 2.36 -6.04
C ALA A 254 -21.36 3.46 -6.64
N GLU A 255 -22.23 4.05 -5.82
CA GLU A 255 -23.03 5.22 -6.20
C GLU A 255 -22.17 6.48 -6.31
N HIS A 256 -21.34 6.76 -5.31
CA HIS A 256 -20.40 7.90 -5.35
C HIS A 256 -19.43 7.78 -6.53
N PHE A 257 -18.92 6.58 -6.81
CA PHE A 257 -18.08 6.32 -7.98
C PHE A 257 -18.82 6.64 -9.29
N ALA A 258 -20.12 6.37 -9.37
CA ALA A 258 -20.93 6.76 -10.53
C ALA A 258 -21.10 8.28 -10.61
N ASP A 259 -21.37 8.95 -9.48
CA ASP A 259 -21.56 10.40 -9.39
C ASP A 259 -20.29 11.17 -9.76
N CYS A 260 -19.11 10.60 -9.51
CA CYS A 260 -17.81 11.12 -9.96
C CYS A 260 -17.48 10.81 -11.45
N GLY A 261 -18.40 10.23 -12.22
CA GLY A 261 -18.15 9.85 -13.63
C GLY A 261 -17.31 8.59 -13.81
N GLY A 262 -17.10 7.80 -12.74
CA GLY A 262 -16.23 6.64 -12.75
C GLY A 262 -16.63 5.53 -13.73
N PHE A 263 -17.93 5.35 -14.02
CA PHE A 263 -18.38 4.35 -15.00
C PHE A 263 -18.12 4.78 -16.45
N ASP A 264 -18.30 6.05 -16.76
CA ASP A 264 -17.95 6.60 -18.08
C ASP A 264 -16.44 6.46 -18.30
N PHE A 265 -15.66 6.81 -17.26
CA PHE A 265 -14.22 6.57 -17.23
C PHE A 265 -13.85 5.10 -17.51
N VAL A 266 -14.43 4.13 -16.79
CA VAL A 266 -14.14 2.70 -17.00
C VAL A 266 -14.56 2.23 -18.40
N PHE A 267 -15.67 2.76 -18.94
CA PHE A 267 -16.13 2.41 -20.28
C PHE A 267 -15.10 2.83 -21.34
N GLU A 268 -14.66 4.08 -21.31
CA GLU A 268 -13.65 4.62 -22.22
C GLU A 268 -12.30 3.90 -22.05
N PHE A 269 -11.93 3.62 -20.80
CA PHE A 269 -10.72 2.90 -20.47
C PHE A 269 -10.67 1.49 -21.09
N ILE A 270 -11.75 0.72 -20.97
CA ILE A 270 -11.84 -0.62 -21.56
C ILE A 270 -11.75 -0.53 -23.09
N ALA A 271 -12.49 0.39 -23.71
CA ALA A 271 -12.48 0.55 -25.16
C ALA A 271 -11.07 0.84 -25.70
N LYS A 272 -10.27 1.58 -24.94
CA LYS A 272 -8.93 2.03 -25.34
C LYS A 272 -7.83 1.01 -25.05
N TYR A 273 -7.91 0.32 -23.92
CA TYR A 273 -6.85 -0.57 -23.42
C TYR A 273 -7.29 -2.02 -23.31
N LEU A 274 -8.22 -2.41 -24.18
CA LEU A 274 -8.74 -3.78 -24.24
C LEU A 274 -7.61 -4.79 -24.40
N ASP A 275 -6.48 -4.45 -25.03
CA ASP A 275 -5.31 -5.33 -25.18
C ASP A 275 -4.55 -5.65 -23.88
N LYS A 276 -4.91 -5.05 -22.73
CA LYS A 276 -4.22 -5.22 -21.44
C LYS A 276 -4.96 -6.17 -20.49
N PRO A 277 -4.76 -7.51 -20.55
CA PRO A 277 -5.56 -8.49 -19.81
C PRO A 277 -5.59 -8.27 -18.29
N LYS A 278 -4.45 -7.87 -17.71
CA LYS A 278 -4.36 -7.64 -16.26
C LYS A 278 -5.21 -6.45 -15.80
N LEU A 279 -5.31 -5.40 -16.62
CA LEU A 279 -6.14 -4.23 -16.34
C LEU A 279 -7.62 -4.58 -16.52
N MET A 280 -7.95 -5.30 -17.60
CA MET A 280 -9.32 -5.75 -17.87
C MET A 280 -9.86 -6.65 -16.75
N LYS A 281 -9.02 -7.55 -16.22
CA LYS A 281 -9.36 -8.36 -15.04
C LYS A 281 -9.76 -7.47 -13.84
N GLN A 282 -9.01 -6.39 -13.57
CA GLN A 282 -9.34 -5.48 -12.48
C GLN A 282 -10.62 -4.67 -12.77
N CYS A 283 -10.85 -4.27 -14.02
CA CYS A 283 -12.10 -3.59 -14.40
C CYS A 283 -13.31 -4.49 -14.16
N CYS A 284 -13.27 -5.76 -14.58
CA CYS A 284 -14.33 -6.72 -14.29
C CYS A 284 -14.56 -6.89 -12.78
N MET A 285 -13.50 -6.97 -11.97
CA MET A 285 -13.63 -7.08 -10.52
C MET A 285 -14.28 -5.85 -9.89
N LEU A 286 -13.88 -4.64 -10.31
CA LEU A 286 -14.47 -3.38 -9.86
C LEU A 286 -15.96 -3.32 -10.22
N LEU A 287 -16.30 -3.55 -11.49
CA LEU A 287 -17.67 -3.52 -11.99
C LEU A 287 -18.57 -4.51 -11.26
N ARG A 288 -18.06 -5.73 -11.03
CA ARG A 288 -18.75 -6.76 -10.26
C ARG A 288 -19.06 -6.28 -8.83
N ASN A 289 -18.06 -5.72 -8.15
CA ASN A 289 -18.23 -5.23 -6.77
C ASN A 289 -19.23 -4.08 -6.70
N CYS A 290 -19.23 -3.17 -7.69
CA CYS A 290 -20.20 -2.09 -7.79
C CYS A 290 -21.63 -2.61 -8.03
N ALA A 291 -21.79 -3.62 -8.89
CA ALA A 291 -23.10 -4.11 -9.30
C ALA A 291 -23.82 -4.94 -8.21
N VAL A 292 -23.11 -5.78 -7.46
CA VAL A 292 -23.69 -6.89 -6.67
C VAL A 292 -24.73 -6.49 -5.61
N ARG A 293 -24.74 -5.22 -5.15
CA ARG A 293 -25.58 -4.76 -4.01
C ARG A 293 -26.39 -3.48 -4.22
N SER A 294 -26.41 -2.87 -5.41
CA SER A 294 -27.24 -1.69 -5.68
C SER A 294 -27.97 -1.82 -7.02
N ALA A 295 -29.30 -1.92 -6.98
CA ALA A 295 -30.13 -1.97 -8.19
C ALA A 295 -30.01 -0.69 -9.02
N LYS A 296 -29.87 0.47 -8.35
CA LYS A 296 -29.59 1.76 -8.98
C LYS A 296 -28.27 1.69 -9.76
N VAL A 297 -27.20 1.21 -9.15
CA VAL A 297 -25.90 1.05 -9.81
C VAL A 297 -25.96 0.08 -11.00
N LYS A 298 -26.66 -1.04 -10.88
CA LYS A 298 -26.87 -1.96 -12.02
C LYS A 298 -27.51 -1.23 -13.21
N ALA A 299 -28.56 -0.46 -12.97
CA ALA A 299 -29.22 0.31 -14.02
C ALA A 299 -28.27 1.35 -14.64
N LEU A 300 -27.43 2.02 -13.84
CA LEU A 300 -26.42 2.96 -14.34
C LEU A 300 -25.36 2.27 -15.21
N LEU A 301 -24.84 1.11 -14.78
CA LEU A 301 -23.88 0.32 -15.54
C LEU A 301 -24.43 -0.13 -16.90
N LEU A 302 -25.66 -0.62 -16.92
CA LEU A 302 -26.32 -1.03 -18.17
C LEU A 302 -26.59 0.18 -19.08
N LYS A 303 -27.04 1.30 -18.52
CA LYS A 303 -27.24 2.56 -19.26
C LYS A 303 -25.93 3.09 -19.87
N ALA A 304 -24.82 2.95 -19.17
CA ALA A 304 -23.48 3.29 -19.67
C ALA A 304 -22.96 2.31 -20.74
N GLY A 305 -23.71 1.26 -21.09
CA GLY A 305 -23.30 0.28 -22.10
C GLY A 305 -22.22 -0.70 -21.63
N MET A 306 -22.05 -0.85 -20.31
CA MET A 306 -20.95 -1.64 -19.74
C MET A 306 -21.02 -3.12 -20.08
N GLU A 307 -22.22 -3.67 -20.35
CA GLU A 307 -22.37 -5.06 -20.82
C GLU A 307 -21.50 -5.33 -22.05
N LYS A 308 -21.55 -4.45 -23.06
CA LYS A 308 -20.79 -4.61 -24.31
C LYS A 308 -19.29 -4.66 -24.04
N GLN A 309 -18.81 -3.81 -23.13
CA GLN A 309 -17.39 -3.76 -22.76
C GLN A 309 -16.95 -5.04 -22.04
N VAL A 310 -17.75 -5.53 -21.09
CA VAL A 310 -17.42 -6.76 -20.36
C VAL A 310 -17.45 -7.99 -21.28
N ARG A 311 -18.38 -8.06 -22.24
CA ARG A 311 -18.38 -9.12 -23.26
C ARG A 311 -17.14 -9.05 -24.16
N ALA A 312 -16.72 -7.86 -24.57
CA ALA A 312 -15.48 -7.68 -25.34
C ALA A 312 -14.24 -8.16 -24.55
N ILE A 313 -14.18 -7.89 -23.24
CA ILE A 313 -13.13 -8.43 -22.36
C ILE A 313 -13.18 -9.96 -22.33
N GLN A 314 -14.37 -10.53 -22.16
CA GLN A 314 -14.57 -11.99 -22.08
C GLN A 314 -14.08 -12.68 -23.37
N GLU A 315 -14.44 -12.14 -24.52
CA GLU A 315 -14.07 -12.65 -25.84
C GLU A 315 -12.56 -12.54 -26.07
N GLN A 316 -11.95 -11.38 -25.83
CA GLN A 316 -10.54 -11.17 -26.11
C GLN A 316 -9.61 -11.88 -25.11
N HIS A 317 -10.01 -12.01 -23.84
CA HIS A 317 -9.16 -12.51 -22.75
C HIS A 317 -9.71 -13.72 -22.02
N GLN A 318 -10.32 -14.66 -22.75
CA GLN A 318 -10.98 -15.83 -22.19
C GLN A 318 -10.13 -16.61 -21.17
N LYS A 319 -8.81 -16.71 -21.37
CA LYS A 319 -7.92 -17.46 -20.46
C LYS A 319 -7.71 -16.77 -19.10
N ILE A 320 -7.82 -15.44 -19.04
CA ILE A 320 -7.42 -14.64 -17.86
C ILE A 320 -8.63 -14.00 -17.16
N CYS A 321 -9.65 -13.63 -17.93
CA CYS A 321 -10.75 -12.79 -17.47
C CYS A 321 -12.11 -13.49 -17.46
N ASN A 322 -12.24 -14.72 -17.99
CA ASN A 322 -13.56 -15.33 -18.19
C ASN A 322 -14.35 -15.48 -16.89
N ASP A 323 -13.71 -15.94 -15.81
CA ASP A 323 -14.34 -16.09 -14.49
C ASP A 323 -14.89 -14.76 -13.94
N VAL A 324 -14.08 -13.70 -14.00
CA VAL A 324 -14.45 -12.38 -13.48
C VAL A 324 -15.43 -11.65 -14.39
N ALA A 325 -15.36 -11.85 -15.70
CA ALA A 325 -16.28 -11.24 -16.67
C ALA A 325 -17.67 -11.85 -16.55
N ILE A 326 -17.78 -13.18 -16.51
CA ILE A 326 -19.04 -13.90 -16.24
C ILE A 326 -19.65 -13.43 -14.90
N ALA A 327 -18.82 -13.33 -13.85
CA ALA A 327 -19.30 -12.87 -12.56
C ALA A 327 -19.78 -11.41 -12.59
N ALA A 328 -19.11 -10.52 -13.34
CA ALA A 328 -19.55 -9.14 -13.53
C ALA A 328 -20.88 -9.06 -14.28
N LEU A 329 -21.03 -9.78 -15.41
CA LEU A 329 -22.28 -9.82 -16.19
C LEU A 329 -23.45 -10.34 -15.34
N ARG A 330 -23.24 -11.44 -14.61
CA ARG A 330 -24.24 -11.99 -13.68
C ARG A 330 -24.63 -10.96 -12.62
N ASP A 331 -23.66 -10.33 -11.97
CA ASP A 331 -23.92 -9.40 -10.87
C ASP A 331 -24.59 -8.11 -11.39
N MET A 332 -24.36 -7.71 -12.65
CA MET A 332 -25.12 -6.66 -13.36
C MET A 332 -26.55 -7.06 -13.73
N GLY A 333 -26.92 -8.34 -13.68
CA GLY A 333 -28.25 -8.83 -14.04
C GLY A 333 -28.45 -9.07 -15.53
N VAL A 334 -27.37 -9.26 -16.28
CA VAL A 334 -27.40 -9.56 -17.72
C VAL A 334 -27.82 -11.01 -17.96
N GLU A 335 -28.69 -11.25 -18.92
CA GLU A 335 -29.05 -12.61 -19.36
C GLU A 335 -27.98 -13.22 -20.27
N ASN A 336 -27.91 -14.55 -20.35
CA ASN A 336 -26.91 -15.26 -21.16
C ASN A 336 -25.48 -14.76 -20.89
N TYR A 337 -25.14 -14.71 -19.59
CA TYR A 337 -23.88 -14.17 -19.09
C TYR A 337 -22.70 -15.15 -19.19
N ASN A 338 -22.95 -16.40 -19.61
CA ASN A 338 -21.93 -17.43 -19.82
C ASN A 338 -21.27 -17.26 -21.18
#